data_AF-A0A6J1RC88-F1
#
_entry.id   AF-A0A6J1RC88-F1
#
_cell.length_a   1.000
_cell.length_b   1.000
_cell.length_c   1.000
_cell.angle_alpha   90.00
_cell.angle_beta   90.00
_cell.angle_gamma   90.00
#
_symmetry.space_group_name_H-M   'P 1'
#
loop_
_entity.id
_entity.type
_entity.pdbx_description
1 polymer ?
#
loop_
_entity_poly.entity_id
_entity_poly.type
_entity_poly.pdbx_seq_one_letter_code
_entity_poly.pdbx_strand_id
1 'polypeptide(L)'
;MAVPSETVMNTNLDDPITKAVVDNIMGNLPTKKPLVRCEDCDLSFTSQAVLDTHLQGARHAKQVRSKNIMATLEETKISFSKDEETNGLKCNVCNVCLNSIQQLQTHLNGTRHKKKLMRA
;
A
#
# COMPACT_ATOMS: atom_id res chain seq x y z
N MET A 1 18.54 53.05 26.68
CA MET A 1 17.13 53.48 26.60
C MET A 1 16.48 52.60 25.55
N ALA A 2 15.91 51.46 25.95
CA ALA A 2 14.49 51.31 26.33
C ALA A 2 13.56 51.25 25.10
N VAL A 3 13.24 50.02 24.68
CA VAL A 3 12.01 49.62 23.95
C VAL A 3 10.79 49.84 24.89
N PRO A 4 9.51 49.97 24.45
CA PRO A 4 8.75 49.02 23.61
C PRO A 4 7.79 49.74 22.62
N SER A 5 7.14 49.13 21.62
CA SER A 5 5.98 48.25 21.79
C SER A 5 5.68 47.51 20.49
N GLU A 6 5.83 46.19 20.56
CA GLU A 6 4.86 45.25 20.03
C GLU A 6 3.46 45.86 19.80
N THR A 7 3.08 45.99 18.54
CA THR A 7 1.68 45.76 18.16
C THR A 7 1.69 44.60 17.18
N VAL A 8 2.01 43.44 17.73
CA VAL A 8 1.40 42.19 17.31
C VAL A 8 -0.08 42.51 17.22
N MET A 9 -0.64 42.63 16.02
CA MET A 9 -2.08 42.65 15.87
C MET A 9 -2.55 41.30 16.35
N ASN A 10 -3.00 41.28 17.61
CA ASN A 10 -3.73 40.19 18.20
C ASN A 10 -5.09 40.13 17.49
N THR A 11 -5.09 39.70 16.23
CA THR A 11 -6.30 39.27 15.55
C THR A 11 -6.66 37.95 16.21
N ASN A 12 -7.63 38.00 17.12
CA ASN A 12 -8.37 36.86 17.63
C ASN A 12 -8.44 35.78 16.53
N LEU A 13 -7.68 34.68 16.70
CA LEU A 13 -7.34 33.72 15.63
C LEU A 13 -8.52 32.81 15.26
N ASP A 14 -9.72 33.23 15.64
CA ASP A 14 -10.97 32.48 15.54
C ASP A 14 -12.09 33.32 14.88
N ASP A 15 -11.85 34.59 14.53
CA ASP A 15 -12.80 35.37 13.73
C ASP A 15 -12.86 34.84 12.27
N PRO A 16 -14.02 34.31 11.83
CA PRO A 16 -14.14 33.67 10.52
C PRO A 16 -13.91 34.62 9.35
N ILE A 17 -14.14 35.93 9.54
CA ILE A 17 -13.96 36.95 8.50
C ILE A 17 -12.48 37.24 8.31
N THR A 18 -11.75 37.45 9.41
CA THR A 18 -10.31 37.70 9.41
C THR A 18 -9.56 36.47 8.88
N LYS A 19 -9.99 35.26 9.27
CA LYS A 19 -9.45 34.01 8.75
C LYS A 19 -9.67 33.87 7.24
N ALA A 20 -10.86 34.19 6.73
CA ALA A 20 -11.17 34.08 5.29
C ALA A 20 -10.38 35.09 4.44
N VAL A 21 -10.19 36.32 4.92
CA VAL A 21 -9.39 37.34 4.23
C VAL A 21 -7.92 36.92 4.16
N VAL A 22 -7.35 36.44 5.26
CA VAL A 22 -5.97 35.97 5.31
C VAL A 22 -5.77 34.75 4.40
N ASP A 23 -6.70 33.80 4.42
CA ASP A 23 -6.66 32.58 3.58
C ASP A 23 -6.68 32.91 2.08
N ASN A 24 -7.45 33.93 1.66
CA ASN A 24 -7.51 34.38 0.28
C ASN A 24 -6.23 35.13 -0.17
N ILE A 25 -5.63 35.95 0.72
CA ILE A 25 -4.36 36.66 0.44
C ILE A 25 -3.18 35.69 0.40
N MET A 26 -3.19 34.69 1.29
CA MET A 26 -2.13 33.68 1.40
C MET A 26 -2.30 32.50 0.45
N GLY A 27 -3.35 32.52 -0.40
CA GLY A 27 -3.62 31.46 -1.38
C GLY A 27 -3.96 30.10 -0.75
N ASN A 28 -4.38 30.10 0.52
CA ASN A 28 -4.62 28.89 1.30
C ASN A 28 -6.06 28.36 1.14
N LEU A 29 -6.64 28.59 -0.05
CA LEU A 29 -8.00 28.21 -0.42
C LEU A 29 -8.24 26.73 -0.04
N PRO A 30 -9.36 26.39 0.63
CA PRO A 30 -9.70 25.01 0.98
C PRO A 30 -10.04 24.20 -0.28
N THR A 31 -9.00 23.83 -1.01
CA THR A 31 -9.02 22.88 -2.13
C THR A 31 -8.93 21.43 -1.64
N LYS A 32 -8.93 21.23 -0.32
CA LYS A 32 -8.93 19.90 0.32
C LYS A 32 -10.31 19.26 0.24
N LYS A 33 -10.73 18.92 -0.98
CA LYS A 33 -11.53 17.71 -1.15
C LYS A 33 -10.71 16.57 -0.54
N PRO A 34 -11.28 15.71 0.32
CA PRO A 34 -10.52 14.58 0.85
C PRO A 34 -10.00 13.76 -0.34
N LEU A 35 -8.69 13.78 -0.56
CA LEU A 35 -8.06 12.92 -1.57
C LEU A 35 -8.18 11.50 -1.05
N VAL A 36 -8.86 10.66 -1.82
CA VAL A 36 -9.00 9.24 -1.48
C VAL A 36 -7.84 8.50 -2.12
N ARG A 37 -7.17 7.63 -1.35
CA ARG A 37 -5.96 6.92 -1.79
C ARG A 37 -6.20 5.43 -1.90
N CYS A 38 -5.57 4.81 -2.89
CA CYS A 38 -5.45 3.36 -3.00
C CYS A 38 -4.18 2.90 -2.27
N GLU A 39 -4.30 1.98 -1.31
CA GLU A 39 -3.16 1.45 -0.54
C GLU A 39 -2.35 0.40 -1.32
N ASP A 40 -2.98 -0.28 -2.28
CA ASP A 40 -2.27 -1.26 -3.11
C ASP A 40 -1.43 -0.64 -4.23
N CYS A 41 -1.78 0.57 -4.65
CA CYS A 41 -1.14 1.27 -5.77
C CYS A 41 -0.45 2.57 -5.36
N ASP A 42 -0.63 3.04 -4.11
CA ASP A 42 -0.15 4.32 -3.60
C ASP A 42 -0.53 5.54 -4.46
N LEU A 43 -1.69 5.44 -5.13
CA LEU A 43 -2.23 6.49 -5.99
C LEU A 43 -3.29 7.31 -5.25
N SER A 44 -3.21 8.63 -5.40
CA SER A 44 -4.17 9.58 -4.82
C SER A 44 -5.17 10.03 -5.87
N PHE A 45 -6.45 10.06 -5.52
CA PHE A 45 -7.55 10.40 -6.41
C PHE A 45 -8.33 11.60 -5.89
N THR A 46 -8.91 12.36 -6.82
CA THR A 46 -9.65 13.61 -6.54
C THR A 46 -11.06 13.38 -5.99
N SER A 47 -11.60 12.16 -6.13
CA SER A 47 -12.95 11.77 -5.69
C SER A 47 -13.06 10.25 -5.50
N GLN A 48 -13.97 9.80 -4.64
CA GLN A 48 -14.29 8.37 -4.41
C GLN A 48 -14.69 7.64 -5.70
N ALA A 49 -15.50 8.27 -6.57
CA ALA A 49 -15.96 7.65 -7.82
C ALA A 49 -14.79 7.30 -8.78
N VAL A 50 -13.74 8.12 -8.80
CA VAL A 50 -12.55 7.89 -9.63
C VAL A 50 -11.71 6.76 -9.03
N LEU A 51 -11.62 6.70 -7.70
CA LEU A 51 -10.99 5.56 -7.02
C LEU A 51 -11.75 4.27 -7.29
N ASP A 52 -13.08 4.25 -7.20
CA ASP A 52 -13.88 3.04 -7.47
C ASP A 52 -13.63 2.50 -8.90
N THR A 53 -13.58 3.42 -9.87
CA THR A 53 -13.20 3.09 -11.25
C THR A 53 -11.78 2.53 -11.34
N HIS A 54 -10.83 3.07 -10.56
CA HIS A 54 -9.48 2.53 -10.47
C HIS A 54 -9.44 1.12 -9.87
N LEU A 55 -10.18 0.88 -8.78
CA LEU A 55 -10.24 -0.42 -8.09
C LEU A 55 -10.85 -1.50 -8.99
N GLN A 56 -11.85 -1.16 -9.80
CA GLN A 56 -12.44 -2.05 -10.81
C GLN A 56 -11.57 -2.21 -12.07
N GLY A 57 -10.49 -1.45 -12.19
CA GLY A 57 -9.60 -1.47 -13.34
C GLY A 57 -8.73 -2.73 -13.41
N ALA A 58 -8.50 -3.24 -14.62
CA ALA A 58 -7.65 -4.40 -14.87
C ALA A 58 -6.21 -4.22 -14.33
N ARG A 59 -5.70 -2.98 -14.30
CA ARG A 59 -4.36 -2.68 -13.77
C ARG A 59 -4.29 -2.89 -12.26
N HIS A 60 -5.27 -2.41 -11.51
CA HIS A 60 -5.35 -2.60 -10.06
C HIS A 60 -5.54 -4.09 -9.75
N ALA A 61 -6.50 -4.75 -10.42
CA ALA A 61 -6.74 -6.18 -10.26
C ALA A 61 -5.48 -7.03 -10.52
N LYS A 62 -4.65 -6.67 -11.51
CA LYS A 62 -3.37 -7.34 -11.76
C LYS A 62 -2.36 -7.12 -10.63
N GLN A 63 -2.26 -5.90 -10.10
CA GLN A 63 -1.33 -5.56 -9.02
C GLN A 63 -1.71 -6.24 -7.71
N VAL A 64 -2.99 -6.17 -7.32
CA VAL A 64 -3.52 -6.83 -6.12
C VAL A 64 -3.34 -8.33 -6.21
N ARG A 65 -3.66 -8.95 -7.36
CA ARG A 65 -3.45 -10.39 -7.56
C ARG A 65 -1.97 -10.76 -7.37
N SER A 66 -1.04 -9.96 -7.92
CA SER A 66 0.39 -10.23 -7.74
C SER A 66 0.83 -10.15 -6.28
N LYS A 67 0.33 -9.16 -5.51
CA LYS A 67 0.66 -8.97 -4.09
C LYS A 67 0.01 -10.03 -3.20
N ASN A 68 -1.27 -10.31 -3.39
CA ASN A 68 -2.02 -11.33 -2.64
C ASN A 68 -1.39 -12.71 -2.80
N ILE A 69 -0.91 -13.04 -3.99
CA ILE A 69 -0.21 -14.30 -4.26
C ILE A 69 1.10 -14.39 -3.47
N MET A 70 1.86 -13.30 -3.30
CA MET A 70 3.03 -13.32 -2.41
C MET A 70 2.63 -13.46 -0.93
N ALA A 71 1.61 -12.73 -0.48
CA ALA A 71 1.15 -12.77 0.91
C ALA A 71 0.62 -14.16 1.31
N THR A 72 -0.15 -14.82 0.43
CA THR A 72 -0.68 -16.17 0.67
C THR A 72 0.44 -17.19 0.88
N LEU A 73 1.55 -17.06 0.14
CA LEU A 73 2.70 -17.94 0.32
C LEU A 73 3.35 -17.77 1.69
N GLU A 74 3.47 -16.53 2.17
CA GLU A 74 4.06 -16.21 3.46
C GLU A 74 3.20 -16.73 4.61
N GLU A 75 1.87 -16.62 4.49
CA GLU A 75 0.92 -17.13 5.48
C GLU A 75 0.89 -18.66 5.55
N THR A 76 1.22 -19.36 4.44
CA THR A 76 1.15 -20.83 4.44
C THR A 76 2.22 -21.46 5.36
N LYS A 77 3.17 -20.71 5.93
CA LYS A 77 4.16 -21.20 6.91
C LYS A 77 4.94 -22.42 6.42
N ILE A 78 5.15 -22.52 5.11
CA ILE A 78 5.84 -23.64 4.50
C ILE A 78 7.31 -23.28 4.33
N SER A 79 8.19 -24.23 4.66
CA SER A 79 9.65 -24.12 4.53
C SER A 79 10.07 -24.03 3.05
N PHE A 80 9.85 -22.90 2.41
CA PHE A 80 10.47 -22.55 1.13
C PHE A 80 11.44 -21.39 1.33
N SER A 81 12.47 -21.35 0.51
CA SER A 81 13.46 -20.27 0.49
C SER A 81 13.31 -19.53 -0.83
N LYS A 82 13.33 -18.20 -0.77
CA LYS A 82 13.42 -17.36 -1.97
C LYS A 82 14.89 -17.24 -2.34
N ASP A 83 15.27 -17.72 -3.51
CA ASP A 83 16.62 -17.56 -4.03
C ASP A 83 16.74 -16.15 -4.63
N GLU A 84 17.52 -15.26 -3.99
CA GLU A 84 17.71 -13.88 -4.47
C GLU A 84 18.45 -13.81 -5.81
N GLU A 85 19.30 -14.80 -6.11
CA GLU A 85 20.15 -14.81 -7.31
C GLU A 85 19.37 -15.15 -8.59
N THR A 86 18.34 -16.00 -8.48
CA THR A 86 17.53 -16.45 -9.64
C THR A 86 16.09 -15.96 -9.59
N ASN A 87 15.71 -15.23 -8.52
CA ASN A 87 14.32 -14.89 -8.20
C ASN A 87 13.38 -16.12 -8.23
N GLY A 88 13.96 -17.31 -8.01
CA GLY A 88 13.30 -18.60 -8.02
C GLY A 88 12.83 -19.00 -6.62
N LEU A 89 11.89 -19.95 -6.56
CA LEU A 89 11.33 -20.44 -5.31
C LEU A 89 11.80 -21.87 -5.06
N LYS A 90 12.48 -22.09 -3.95
CA LYS A 90 13.03 -23.39 -3.58
C LYS A 90 12.24 -24.02 -2.44
N CYS A 91 11.75 -25.24 -2.63
CA CYS A 91 11.07 -26.02 -1.60
C CYS A 91 12.08 -26.82 -0.77
N ASN A 92 12.21 -26.60 0.55
CA ASN A 92 13.21 -27.28 1.38
C ASN A 92 12.87 -28.76 1.68
N VAL A 93 11.60 -29.16 1.62
CA VAL A 93 11.15 -30.56 1.83
C VAL A 93 11.46 -31.45 0.62
N CYS A 94 11.34 -30.88 -0.57
CA CYS A 94 11.54 -31.60 -1.83
C CYS A 94 12.88 -31.27 -2.49
N ASN A 95 13.59 -30.25 -2.01
CA ASN A 95 14.80 -29.67 -2.59
C ASN A 95 14.68 -29.37 -4.09
N VAL A 96 13.50 -28.89 -4.52
CA VAL A 96 13.22 -28.53 -5.91
C VAL A 96 13.11 -27.01 -6.05
N CYS A 97 13.69 -26.47 -7.13
CA CYS A 97 13.59 -25.07 -7.49
C CYS A 97 12.52 -24.91 -8.58
N LEU A 98 11.59 -23.99 -8.37
CA LEU A 98 10.48 -23.70 -9.27
C LEU A 98 10.58 -22.24 -9.72
N ASN A 99 10.32 -22.02 -11.00
CA ASN A 99 10.47 -20.70 -11.65
C ASN A 99 9.23 -19.81 -11.48
N SER A 100 8.11 -20.36 -11.02
CA SER A 100 6.86 -19.62 -10.88
C SER A 100 6.19 -19.91 -9.55
N ILE A 101 5.65 -18.86 -8.94
CA ILE A 101 4.85 -18.93 -7.72
C ILE A 101 3.68 -19.90 -7.88
N GLN A 102 3.00 -19.87 -9.02
CA GLN A 102 1.84 -20.73 -9.26
C GLN A 102 2.24 -22.21 -9.33
N GLN A 103 3.43 -22.50 -9.87
CA GLN A 103 3.99 -23.85 -9.86
C GLN A 103 4.35 -24.29 -8.43
N LEU A 104 4.90 -23.40 -7.61
CA LEU A 104 5.17 -23.68 -6.21
C LEU A 104 3.88 -23.95 -5.44
N GLN A 105 2.86 -23.10 -5.56
CA GLN A 105 1.56 -23.28 -4.91
C GLN A 105 0.95 -24.65 -5.26
N THR A 106 1.01 -25.03 -6.54
CA THR A 106 0.51 -26.33 -7.02
C THR A 106 1.34 -27.50 -6.46
N HIS A 107 2.66 -27.34 -6.39
CA HIS A 107 3.56 -28.32 -5.77
C HIS A 107 3.23 -28.53 -4.29
N LEU A 108 3.05 -27.44 -3.54
CA LEU A 108 2.79 -27.43 -2.11
C LEU A 108 1.42 -28.03 -1.76
N ASN A 109 0.39 -27.69 -2.53
CA ASN A 109 -0.94 -28.30 -2.40
C ASN A 109 -0.99 -29.74 -2.96
N GLY A 110 0.08 -30.19 -3.61
CA GLY A 110 0.19 -31.52 -4.19
C GLY A 110 0.28 -32.62 -3.13
N THR A 111 -0.40 -33.74 -3.40
CA THR A 111 -0.38 -34.94 -2.54
C THR A 111 1.03 -35.50 -2.30
N ARG A 112 1.94 -35.33 -3.27
CA ARG A 112 3.36 -35.72 -3.15
C ARG A 112 4.09 -34.95 -2.05
N HIS A 113 3.92 -33.63 -1.99
CA HIS A 113 4.56 -32.78 -0.97
C HIS A 113 3.97 -33.08 0.40
N LYS A 114 2.63 -33.13 0.51
CA LYS A 114 1.92 -33.45 1.75
C LYS A 114 2.30 -34.83 2.33
N LYS A 115 2.48 -35.83 1.47
CA LYS A 115 2.92 -37.18 1.88
C LYS A 115 4.37 -37.19 2.39
N LYS A 116 5.24 -36.33 1.88
CA LYS A 116 6.60 -36.16 2.39
C LYS A 116 6.61 -35.45 3.75
N LEU A 117 5.79 -34.41 3.93
CA LEU A 117 5.62 -33.73 5.22
C LEU A 117 5.11 -34.66 6.31
N MET A 118 4.18 -35.57 5.99
CA MET A 118 3.67 -36.56 6.95
C MET A 118 4.64 -37.69 7.29
N ARG A 119 5.74 -37.82 6.54
CA ARG A 119 6.74 -38.91 6.68
C ARG A 119 8.08 -38.44 7.24
N ALA A 120 8.24 -37.12 7.43
CA ALA A 120 9.39 -36.52 8.09
C ALA A 120 9.07 -36.33 9.58
#